data_AF-B4D193-F1
#
_entry.id   AF-B4D193-F1
#
_cell.length_a   1.000
_cell.length_b   1.000
_cell.length_c   1.000
_cell.angle_alpha   90.00
_cell.angle_beta   90.00
_cell.angle_gamma   90.00
#
_symmetry.space_group_name_H-M   'P 1'
#
loop_
_entity.id
_entity.type
_entity.pdbx_description
1 polymer ?
#
loop_
_entity_poly.entity_id
_entity_poly.type
_entity_poly.pdbx_seq_one_letter_code
_entity_poly.pdbx_strand_id
1 'polypeptide(L)'
;MSSSSSRASAQPNDRRWLVIVLILLAVVSCSVGGWIYWQKRQARQEEMQAQRDKTTPSPISAIEDVTAARALANYLNRIRAQVREHEAAYVRLQRSKALAWNFPQREDIEKARQVVRDFLSTNQRLADSLEHGESFIRAELETAKVPAAVRDSVLERYEKTQKPLLPMQQRIRESDDAIGQNALAVLDLLDFNWGNWTRDEATGRIDFPNTITLATFKEYVGKIADAANDRKQAEDDLANYRRDHPTQ
;
A
#
# COMPACT_ATOMS: atom_id res chain seq x y z
N MET A 1 70.58 -26.67 10.06
CA MET A 1 70.27 -25.50 10.92
C MET A 1 69.24 -24.67 10.19
N SER A 2 67.99 -24.73 10.67
CA SER A 2 67.20 -23.56 11.12
C SER A 2 66.58 -22.79 9.95
N SER A 3 65.29 -22.47 9.89
CA SER A 3 64.27 -22.38 10.94
C SER A 3 62.90 -22.25 10.27
N SER A 4 61.94 -23.02 10.77
CA SER A 4 60.51 -22.99 10.46
C SER A 4 59.86 -21.78 11.15
N SER A 5 59.15 -20.95 10.38
CA SER A 5 58.34 -19.84 10.91
C SER A 5 56.86 -20.21 10.90
N SER A 6 56.32 -20.42 12.10
CA SER A 6 54.91 -20.69 12.40
C SER A 6 54.15 -19.36 12.43
N ARG A 7 53.18 -19.18 11.52
CA ARG A 7 52.18 -18.09 11.60
C ARG A 7 51.00 -18.58 12.44
N ALA A 8 50.86 -18.02 13.63
CA ALA A 8 49.70 -18.18 14.48
C ALA A 8 48.49 -17.46 13.85
N SER A 9 47.44 -18.21 13.55
CA SER A 9 46.13 -17.72 13.12
C SER A 9 45.37 -17.15 14.31
N ALA A 10 45.02 -15.86 14.27
CA ALA A 10 44.13 -15.24 15.24
C ALA A 10 42.70 -15.78 15.09
N GLN A 11 42.09 -16.22 16.20
CA GLN A 11 40.74 -16.78 16.23
C GLN A 11 39.66 -15.70 16.03
N PRO A 12 38.64 -15.95 15.19
CA PRO A 12 37.61 -14.97 14.81
C PRO A 12 36.38 -14.95 15.75
N ASN A 13 36.56 -14.97 17.08
CA ASN A 13 35.43 -15.01 18.04
C ASN A 13 35.06 -13.67 18.70
N ASP A 14 35.85 -12.59 18.56
CA ASP A 14 35.61 -11.34 19.28
C ASP A 14 34.49 -10.44 18.73
N ARG A 15 34.02 -10.69 17.50
CA ARG A 15 32.97 -9.84 16.89
C ARG A 15 31.54 -10.21 17.30
N ARG A 16 31.32 -11.39 17.88
CA ARG A 16 29.98 -11.86 18.26
C ARG A 16 29.46 -11.21 19.55
N TRP A 17 30.34 -10.88 20.49
CA TRP A 17 29.96 -10.21 21.74
C TRP A 17 29.53 -8.76 21.54
N LEU A 18 30.17 -8.02 20.62
CA LEU A 18 29.80 -6.64 20.30
C LEU A 18 28.41 -6.52 19.68
N VAL A 19 28.00 -7.49 18.85
CA VAL A 19 26.65 -7.50 18.26
C VAL A 19 25.57 -7.77 19.31
N ILE A 20 25.82 -8.66 20.27
CA ILE A 20 24.89 -8.95 21.37
C ILE A 20 24.71 -7.72 22.26
N VAL A 21 25.80 -7.01 22.59
CA VAL A 21 25.73 -5.78 23.41
C VAL A 21 24.99 -4.65 22.69
N LEU A 22 25.17 -4.48 21.37
CA LEU A 22 24.44 -3.48 20.59
C LEU A 22 22.95 -3.78 20.47
N ILE A 23 22.56 -5.06 20.33
CA ILE A 23 21.15 -5.47 20.31
C ILE A 23 20.50 -5.22 21.68
N LEU A 24 21.19 -5.54 22.77
CA LEU A 24 20.67 -5.30 24.13
C LEU A 24 20.53 -3.80 24.44
N LEU A 25 21.46 -2.96 24.00
CA LEU A 25 21.35 -1.49 24.15
C LEU A 25 20.19 -0.90 23.32
N ALA A 26 19.94 -1.42 22.12
CA ALA A 26 18.81 -0.99 21.28
C ALA A 26 17.44 -1.37 21.90
N VAL A 27 17.34 -2.53 22.56
CA VAL A 27 16.11 -2.97 23.26
C VAL A 27 15.83 -2.10 24.49
N VAL A 28 16.87 -1.70 25.23
CA VAL A 28 16.71 -0.83 26.40
C VAL A 28 16.34 0.61 25.99
N SER A 29 16.89 1.14 24.89
CA SER A 29 16.53 2.50 24.42
C SER A 29 15.09 2.62 23.92
N CYS A 30 14.53 1.56 23.32
CA CYS A 30 13.11 1.52 22.92
C CYS A 30 12.15 1.54 24.13
N SER A 31 12.60 1.06 25.29
CA SER A 31 11.76 0.93 26.48
C SER A 31 11.53 2.27 27.19
N VAL A 32 12.56 3.11 27.29
CA VAL A 32 12.48 4.43 27.95
C VAL A 32 11.74 5.46 27.09
N GLY A 33 12.02 5.47 25.77
CA GLY A 33 11.30 6.33 24.82
C GLY A 33 9.82 5.98 24.72
N GLY A 34 9.48 4.69 24.76
CA GLY A 34 8.10 4.22 24.80
C GLY A 34 7.35 4.64 26.07
N TRP A 35 8.01 4.62 27.22
CA TRP A 35 7.41 5.02 28.50
C TRP A 35 7.10 6.52 28.58
N ILE A 36 8.03 7.39 28.13
CA ILE A 36 7.81 8.86 28.09
C ILE A 36 6.70 9.21 27.10
N TYR A 37 6.66 8.55 25.93
CA TYR A 37 5.59 8.74 24.96
C TYR A 37 4.22 8.28 25.50
N TRP A 38 4.19 7.14 26.20
CA TRP A 38 2.98 6.63 26.84
C TRP A 38 2.47 7.54 27.96
N GLN A 39 3.36 8.08 28.80
CA GLN A 39 3.01 9.01 29.87
C GLN A 39 2.44 10.33 29.33
N LYS A 40 3.04 10.89 28.27
CA LYS A 40 2.53 12.10 27.60
C LYS A 40 1.20 11.86 26.87
N ARG A 41 0.91 10.61 26.50
CA ARG A 41 -0.38 10.21 25.93
C ARG A 41 -1.46 10.10 27.01
N GLN A 42 -1.13 9.61 28.21
CA GLN A 42 -2.07 9.57 29.33
C GLN A 42 -2.50 10.96 29.79
N ALA A 43 -1.57 11.89 29.99
CA ALA A 43 -1.90 13.27 30.40
C ALA A 43 -2.86 13.97 29.41
N ARG A 44 -2.65 13.78 28.10
CA ARG A 44 -3.57 14.31 27.08
C ARG A 44 -4.94 13.65 27.10
N GLN A 45 -5.05 12.38 27.50
CA GLN A 45 -6.36 11.74 27.65
C GLN A 45 -7.12 12.26 28.86
N GLU A 46 -6.44 12.53 29.98
CA GLU A 46 -7.04 13.11 31.17
C GLU A 46 -7.53 14.55 30.91
N GLU A 47 -6.75 15.37 30.20
CA GLU A 47 -7.17 16.72 29.78
C GLU A 47 -8.40 16.68 28.85
N MET A 48 -8.42 15.74 27.89
CA MET A 48 -9.58 15.56 27.01
C MET A 48 -10.82 15.08 27.77
N GLN A 49 -10.68 14.20 28.76
CA GLN A 49 -11.80 13.77 29.61
C GLN A 49 -12.33 14.93 30.46
N ALA A 50 -11.44 15.71 31.09
CA ALA A 50 -11.82 16.87 31.89
C ALA A 50 -12.51 17.98 31.05
N GLN A 51 -12.16 18.13 29.77
CA GLN A 51 -12.88 19.01 28.85
C GLN A 51 -14.24 18.42 28.45
N ARG A 52 -14.31 17.11 28.18
CA ARG A 52 -15.55 16.42 27.80
C ARG A 52 -16.61 16.42 28.91
N ASP A 53 -16.17 16.33 30.16
CA ASP A 53 -17.05 16.41 31.33
C ASP A 53 -17.63 17.81 31.53
N LYS A 54 -16.94 18.86 31.07
CA LYS A 54 -17.44 20.25 31.11
C LYS A 54 -18.44 20.56 30.00
N THR A 55 -18.43 19.80 28.92
CA THR A 55 -19.36 19.91 27.80
C THR A 55 -20.21 18.66 27.73
N THR A 56 -21.03 18.39 28.75
CA THR A 56 -22.00 17.29 28.67
C THR A 56 -22.96 17.58 27.51
N PRO A 57 -22.89 16.83 26.40
CA PRO A 57 -23.75 17.08 25.26
C PRO A 57 -25.19 16.78 25.67
N SER A 58 -26.15 17.53 25.09
CA SER A 58 -27.56 17.20 25.23
C SER A 58 -27.78 15.73 24.83
N PRO A 59 -28.65 14.96 25.51
CA PRO A 59 -28.93 13.57 25.16
C PRO A 59 -29.30 13.40 23.68
N ILE A 60 -29.91 14.42 23.07
CA ILE A 60 -30.27 14.45 21.65
C ILE A 60 -29.02 14.54 20.76
N SER A 61 -28.07 15.44 21.05
CA SER A 61 -26.82 15.54 20.27
C SER A 61 -25.95 14.29 20.43
N ALA A 62 -25.97 13.65 21.60
CA ALA A 62 -25.27 12.38 21.81
C ALA A 62 -25.84 11.22 20.95
N ILE A 63 -27.16 11.15 20.74
CA ILE A 63 -27.80 10.14 19.88
C ILE A 63 -27.52 10.40 18.40
N GLU A 64 -27.54 11.68 17.98
CA GLU A 64 -27.20 12.11 16.62
C GLU A 64 -25.74 11.78 16.29
N ASP A 65 -24.81 12.01 17.23
CA ASP A 65 -23.40 11.67 17.12
C ASP A 65 -23.19 10.15 16.98
N VAL A 66 -23.91 9.33 17.76
CA VAL A 66 -23.83 7.86 17.68
C VAL A 66 -24.34 7.35 16.33
N THR A 67 -25.41 7.95 15.81
CA THR A 67 -26.00 7.54 14.52
C THR A 67 -25.09 7.89 13.35
N ALA A 68 -24.54 9.11 13.34
CA ALA A 68 -23.56 9.54 12.35
C ALA A 68 -22.27 8.70 12.43
N ALA A 69 -21.78 8.41 13.63
CA ALA A 69 -20.60 7.56 13.82
C ALA A 69 -20.81 6.14 13.27
N ARG A 70 -22.01 5.56 13.43
CA ARG A 70 -22.34 4.23 12.89
C ARG A 70 -22.36 4.25 11.36
N ALA A 71 -22.99 5.25 10.74
CA ALA A 71 -23.00 5.41 9.28
C ALA A 71 -21.57 5.54 8.72
N LEU A 72 -20.73 6.37 9.35
CA LEU A 72 -19.31 6.49 8.98
C LEU A 72 -18.53 5.18 9.18
N ALA A 73 -18.82 4.43 10.24
CA ALA A 73 -18.19 3.13 10.46
C ALA A 73 -18.51 2.13 9.34
N ASN A 74 -19.73 2.13 8.80
CA ASN A 74 -20.10 1.29 7.64
C ASN A 74 -19.24 1.63 6.42
N TYR A 75 -19.15 2.91 6.06
CA TYR A 75 -18.30 3.37 4.96
C TYR A 75 -16.82 2.99 5.17
N LEU A 76 -16.27 3.25 6.36
CA LEU A 76 -14.89 2.90 6.68
C LEU A 76 -14.63 1.39 6.61
N ASN A 77 -15.59 0.57 7.05
CA ASN A 77 -15.48 -0.88 6.95
C ASN A 77 -15.47 -1.35 5.50
N ARG A 78 -16.28 -0.75 4.63
CA ARG A 78 -16.29 -1.02 3.19
C ARG A 78 -14.93 -0.71 2.55
N ILE A 79 -14.39 0.49 2.76
CA ILE A 79 -13.08 0.87 2.22
C ILE A 79 -11.97 -0.04 2.76
N ARG A 80 -11.96 -0.34 4.06
CA ARG A 80 -10.97 -1.26 4.66
C ARG A 80 -11.05 -2.68 4.08
N ALA A 81 -12.25 -3.17 3.74
CA ALA A 81 -12.40 -4.44 3.06
C ALA A 81 -11.76 -4.40 1.67
N GLN A 82 -12.07 -3.37 0.88
CA GLN A 82 -11.53 -3.21 -0.47
C GLN A 82 -10.00 -3.01 -0.49
N VAL A 83 -9.45 -2.25 0.46
CA VAL A 83 -7.99 -2.10 0.64
C VAL A 83 -7.35 -3.46 0.90
N ARG A 84 -7.88 -4.27 1.83
CA ARG A 84 -7.35 -5.61 2.14
C ARG A 84 -7.45 -6.56 0.95
N GLU A 85 -8.55 -6.52 0.20
CA GLU A 85 -8.72 -7.33 -1.02
C GLU A 85 -7.68 -6.96 -2.08
N HIS A 86 -7.48 -5.66 -2.29
CA HIS A 86 -6.49 -5.14 -3.22
C HIS A 86 -5.06 -5.50 -2.79
N GLU A 87 -4.69 -5.29 -1.52
CA GLU A 87 -3.39 -5.71 -0.97
C GLU A 87 -3.15 -7.20 -1.17
N ALA A 88 -4.16 -8.04 -0.89
CA ALA A 88 -4.05 -9.48 -1.11
C ALA A 88 -3.85 -9.83 -2.59
N ALA A 89 -4.53 -9.13 -3.51
CA ALA A 89 -4.34 -9.34 -4.96
C ALA A 89 -2.97 -8.88 -5.44
N TYR A 90 -2.48 -7.74 -4.95
CA TYR A 90 -1.15 -7.23 -5.23
C TYR A 90 -0.06 -8.19 -4.74
N VAL A 91 -0.20 -8.74 -3.52
CA VAL A 91 0.71 -9.78 -3.02
C VAL A 91 0.66 -11.05 -3.88
N ARG A 92 -0.53 -11.46 -4.36
CA ARG A 92 -0.64 -12.59 -5.31
C ARG A 92 0.08 -12.29 -6.61
N LEU A 93 -0.04 -11.08 -7.17
CA LEU A 93 0.67 -10.64 -8.36
C LEU A 93 2.19 -10.70 -8.18
N GLN A 94 2.72 -10.24 -7.05
CA GLN A 94 4.14 -10.32 -6.74
C GLN A 94 4.63 -11.77 -6.58
N ARG A 95 3.85 -12.61 -5.90
CA ARG A 95 4.22 -14.01 -5.61
C ARG A 95 4.09 -14.94 -6.81
N SER A 96 3.13 -14.70 -7.70
CA SER A 96 2.94 -15.52 -8.90
C SER A 96 4.11 -15.40 -9.88
N LYS A 97 4.96 -14.38 -9.71
CA LYS A 97 6.01 -14.02 -10.67
C LYS A 97 5.45 -13.76 -12.07
N ALA A 98 4.18 -13.35 -12.18
CA ALA A 98 3.55 -13.02 -13.45
C ALA A 98 4.34 -11.94 -14.22
N LEU A 99 5.05 -11.06 -13.50
CA LEU A 99 5.90 -10.00 -14.05
C LEU A 99 7.37 -10.42 -14.27
N ALA A 100 7.72 -11.69 -14.02
CA ALA A 100 9.07 -12.21 -14.25
C ALA A 100 9.24 -12.80 -15.66
N TRP A 101 8.15 -12.90 -16.42
CA TRP A 101 8.11 -13.37 -17.82
C TRP A 101 8.75 -14.74 -18.03
N ASN A 102 8.69 -15.62 -17.03
CA ASN A 102 9.23 -16.97 -17.09
C ASN A 102 8.08 -17.98 -17.05
N PHE A 103 7.77 -18.55 -18.23
CA PHE A 103 6.65 -19.47 -18.42
C PHE A 103 7.16 -20.79 -19.01
N PRO A 104 7.31 -21.84 -18.19
CA PRO A 104 7.71 -23.17 -18.67
C PRO A 104 6.70 -23.79 -19.63
N GLN A 105 5.42 -23.47 -19.44
CA GLN A 105 4.30 -23.98 -20.22
C GLN A 105 3.41 -22.84 -20.68
N ARG A 106 2.76 -23.02 -21.83
CA ARG A 106 1.89 -21.97 -22.42
C ARG A 106 0.72 -21.67 -21.49
N GLU A 107 0.22 -22.69 -20.80
CA GLU A 107 -0.85 -22.64 -19.82
C GLU A 107 -0.52 -21.74 -18.62
N ASP A 108 0.77 -21.56 -18.29
CA ASP A 108 1.19 -20.68 -17.19
C ASP A 108 1.00 -19.19 -17.54
N ILE A 109 0.98 -18.82 -18.83
CA ILE A 109 0.63 -17.47 -19.27
C ILE A 109 -0.83 -17.16 -18.90
N GLU A 110 -1.76 -18.08 -19.13
CA GLU A 110 -3.17 -17.85 -18.79
C GLU A 110 -3.38 -17.73 -17.27
N LYS A 111 -2.67 -18.54 -16.48
CA LYS A 111 -2.68 -18.39 -15.01
C LYS A 111 -2.17 -17.02 -14.59
N ALA A 112 -1.10 -16.53 -15.21
CA ALA A 112 -0.58 -15.19 -14.96
C ALA A 112 -1.58 -14.10 -15.38
N ARG A 113 -2.27 -14.24 -16.52
CA ARG A 113 -3.33 -13.31 -16.93
C ARG A 113 -4.45 -13.24 -15.91
N GLN A 114 -4.90 -14.37 -15.37
CA GLN A 114 -5.93 -14.39 -14.35
C GLN A 114 -5.49 -13.61 -13.10
N VAL A 115 -4.24 -13.79 -12.65
CA VAL A 115 -3.71 -13.03 -11.50
C VAL A 115 -3.68 -11.53 -11.78
N VAL A 116 -3.29 -11.10 -12.99
CA VAL A 116 -3.29 -9.68 -13.37
C VAL A 116 -4.72 -9.12 -13.46
N ARG A 117 -5.68 -9.87 -14.03
CA ARG A 117 -7.09 -9.48 -14.10
C ARG A 117 -7.71 -9.34 -12.71
N ASP A 118 -7.41 -10.26 -11.79
CA ASP A 118 -7.87 -10.16 -10.40
C ASP A 118 -7.32 -8.89 -9.72
N PHE A 119 -6.03 -8.60 -9.93
CA PHE A 119 -5.41 -7.37 -9.43
C PHE A 119 -6.11 -6.12 -9.98
N LEU A 120 -6.28 -6.01 -11.30
CA LEU A 120 -6.99 -4.89 -11.95
C LEU A 120 -8.43 -4.74 -11.43
N SER A 121 -9.15 -5.85 -11.28
CA SER A 121 -10.53 -5.83 -10.75
C SER A 121 -10.60 -5.29 -9.31
N THR A 122 -9.68 -5.71 -8.43
CA THR A 122 -9.61 -5.16 -7.07
C THR A 122 -9.18 -3.69 -7.05
N ASN A 123 -8.29 -3.28 -7.95
CA ASN A 123 -7.86 -1.90 -8.09
C ASN A 123 -9.02 -0.99 -8.51
N GLN A 124 -9.79 -1.38 -9.53
CA GLN A 124 -10.94 -0.61 -10.00
C GLN A 124 -11.98 -0.40 -8.91
N ARG A 125 -12.34 -1.47 -8.17
CA ARG A 125 -13.33 -1.37 -7.08
C ARG A 125 -12.88 -0.41 -5.97
N LEU A 126 -11.58 -0.37 -5.68
CA LEU A 126 -11.02 0.58 -4.72
C LEU A 126 -11.00 2.00 -5.28
N ALA A 127 -10.59 2.18 -6.54
CA ALA A 127 -10.60 3.47 -7.23
C ALA A 127 -12.01 4.10 -7.26
N ASP A 128 -13.02 3.31 -7.68
CA ASP A 128 -14.43 3.74 -7.69
C ASP A 128 -14.88 4.20 -6.30
N SER A 129 -14.42 3.53 -5.24
CA SER A 129 -14.86 3.84 -3.88
C SER A 129 -14.16 5.05 -3.28
N LEU A 130 -12.98 5.40 -3.77
CA LEU A 130 -12.31 6.65 -3.45
C LEU A 130 -12.96 7.82 -4.21
N GLU A 131 -13.21 7.66 -5.51
CA GLU A 131 -13.86 8.67 -6.35
C GLU A 131 -15.25 9.03 -5.84
N HIS A 132 -16.06 8.02 -5.50
CA HIS A 132 -17.44 8.21 -5.05
C HIS A 132 -17.57 8.27 -3.51
N GLY A 133 -16.47 8.45 -2.78
CA GLY A 133 -16.42 8.37 -1.32
C GLY A 133 -17.39 9.33 -0.61
N GLU A 134 -17.45 10.59 -1.05
CA GLU A 134 -18.37 11.59 -0.49
C GLU A 134 -19.84 11.19 -0.71
N SER A 135 -20.18 10.76 -1.92
CA SER A 135 -21.53 10.31 -2.27
C SER A 135 -21.96 9.11 -1.44
N PHE A 136 -21.06 8.16 -1.18
CA PHE A 136 -21.33 7.04 -0.29
C PHE A 136 -21.54 7.48 1.16
N ILE A 137 -20.71 8.37 1.68
CA ILE A 137 -20.90 8.91 3.04
C ILE A 137 -22.25 9.63 3.14
N ARG A 138 -22.60 10.47 2.17
CA ARG A 138 -23.88 11.18 2.11
C ARG A 138 -25.07 10.21 2.14
N ALA A 139 -25.03 9.17 1.31
CA ALA A 139 -26.08 8.15 1.23
C ALA A 139 -26.22 7.34 2.53
N GLU A 140 -25.11 6.98 3.18
CA GLU A 140 -25.12 6.27 4.48
C GLU A 140 -25.72 7.15 5.58
N LEU A 141 -25.35 8.44 5.63
CA LEU A 141 -25.90 9.42 6.59
C LEU A 141 -27.39 9.66 6.38
N GLU A 142 -27.84 9.75 5.12
CA GLU A 142 -29.25 9.88 4.74
C GLU A 142 -30.07 8.65 5.12
N THR A 143 -29.56 7.46 4.81
CA THR A 143 -30.20 6.18 5.17
C THR A 143 -30.33 6.03 6.68
N ALA A 144 -29.33 6.48 7.43
CA ALA A 144 -29.35 6.51 8.88
C ALA A 144 -30.20 7.63 9.48
N LYS A 145 -30.87 8.46 8.64
CA LYS A 145 -31.70 9.60 9.04
C LYS A 145 -30.96 10.61 9.93
N VAL A 146 -29.68 10.82 9.67
CA VAL A 146 -28.88 11.84 10.36
C VAL A 146 -29.41 13.23 10.01
N PRO A 147 -29.64 14.13 11.00
CA PRO A 147 -30.09 15.49 10.72
C PRO A 147 -29.18 16.23 9.75
N ALA A 148 -29.77 17.06 8.89
CA ALA A 148 -29.05 17.75 7.81
C ALA A 148 -27.83 18.54 8.31
N ALA A 149 -27.96 19.28 9.42
CA ALA A 149 -26.86 20.06 10.00
C ALA A 149 -25.65 19.18 10.41
N VAL A 150 -25.91 18.00 10.99
CA VAL A 150 -24.85 17.05 11.36
C VAL A 150 -24.22 16.43 10.13
N ARG A 151 -25.03 16.06 9.13
CA ARG A 151 -24.54 15.54 7.83
C ARG A 151 -23.62 16.56 7.15
N ASP A 152 -24.02 17.82 7.08
CA ASP A 152 -23.23 18.87 6.44
C ASP A 152 -21.90 19.10 7.18
N SER A 153 -21.90 19.07 8.51
CA SER A 153 -20.67 19.14 9.32
C SER A 153 -19.73 17.95 9.09
N VAL A 154 -20.28 16.73 8.96
CA VAL A 154 -19.49 15.53 8.65
C VAL A 154 -18.87 15.62 7.26
N LEU A 155 -19.65 16.07 6.27
CA LEU A 155 -19.19 16.21 4.89
C LEU A 155 -18.13 17.32 4.76
N GLU A 156 -18.30 18.45 5.46
CA GLU A 156 -17.29 19.50 5.53
C GLU A 156 -15.97 18.98 6.13
N ARG A 157 -16.05 18.15 7.17
CA ARG A 157 -14.86 17.51 7.75
C ARG A 157 -14.22 16.52 6.77
N TYR A 158 -15.01 15.74 6.04
CA TYR A 158 -14.50 14.86 4.99
C TYR A 158 -13.79 15.67 3.89
N GLU A 159 -14.39 16.77 3.45
CA GLU A 159 -13.80 17.67 2.46
C GLU A 159 -12.46 18.24 2.94
N LYS A 160 -12.34 18.65 4.21
CA LYS A 160 -11.09 19.19 4.75
C LYS A 160 -10.00 18.14 4.97
N THR A 161 -10.36 16.90 5.26
CA THR A 161 -9.40 15.87 5.71
C THR A 161 -9.07 14.81 4.66
N GLN A 162 -10.02 14.43 3.82
CA GLN A 162 -9.85 13.36 2.83
C GLN A 162 -9.67 13.89 1.41
N LYS A 163 -10.40 14.94 1.01
CA LYS A 163 -10.32 15.49 -0.35
C LYS A 163 -8.90 15.90 -0.77
N PRO A 164 -8.05 16.48 0.09
CA PRO A 164 -6.66 16.77 -0.27
C PRO A 164 -5.80 15.53 -0.52
N LEU A 165 -6.18 14.37 0.04
CA LEU A 165 -5.49 13.10 -0.15
C LEU A 165 -5.88 12.41 -1.46
N LEU A 166 -7.09 12.68 -1.97
CA LEU A 166 -7.67 11.97 -3.12
C LEU A 166 -6.79 12.01 -4.36
N PRO A 167 -6.18 13.14 -4.79
CA PRO A 167 -5.34 13.16 -5.99
C PRO A 167 -4.14 12.20 -5.90
N MET A 168 -3.47 12.14 -4.75
CA MET A 168 -2.35 11.21 -4.53
C MET A 168 -2.85 9.77 -4.52
N GLN A 169 -3.98 9.49 -3.86
CA GLN A 169 -4.56 8.16 -3.84
C GLN A 169 -4.98 7.69 -5.24
N GLN A 170 -5.60 8.56 -6.03
CA GLN A 170 -6.00 8.29 -7.42
C GLN A 170 -4.79 8.02 -8.31
N ARG A 171 -3.72 8.82 -8.22
CA ARG A 171 -2.47 8.57 -8.96
C ARG A 171 -1.86 7.19 -8.67
N ILE A 172 -1.92 6.73 -7.41
CA ILE A 172 -1.50 5.35 -7.07
C ILE A 172 -2.39 4.32 -7.79
N ARG A 173 -3.73 4.54 -7.85
CA ARG A 173 -4.66 3.62 -8.53
C ARG A 173 -4.46 3.62 -10.05
N GLU A 174 -4.21 4.78 -10.65
CA GLU A 174 -3.91 4.94 -12.08
C GLU A 174 -2.60 4.23 -12.45
N SER A 175 -1.57 4.38 -11.63
CA SER A 175 -0.32 3.64 -11.80
C SER A 175 -0.53 2.13 -11.69
N ASP A 176 -1.35 1.67 -10.74
CA ASP A 176 -1.72 0.26 -10.59
C ASP A 176 -2.46 -0.27 -11.83
N ASP A 177 -3.39 0.50 -12.39
CA ASP A 177 -4.06 0.13 -13.65
C ASP A 177 -3.05 0.05 -14.80
N ALA A 178 -2.18 1.06 -14.97
CA ALA A 178 -1.16 1.07 -16.00
C ALA A 178 -0.21 -0.15 -15.90
N ILE A 179 0.22 -0.53 -14.69
CA ILE A 179 1.02 -1.75 -14.47
C ILE A 179 0.26 -2.98 -14.97
N GLY A 180 -1.00 -3.14 -14.56
CA GLY A 180 -1.80 -4.31 -14.92
C GLY A 180 -2.12 -4.38 -16.42
N GLN A 181 -2.53 -3.27 -17.04
CA GLN A 181 -2.85 -3.23 -18.47
C GLN A 181 -1.62 -3.56 -19.34
N ASN A 182 -0.47 -2.94 -19.04
CA ASN A 182 0.76 -3.24 -19.78
C ASN A 182 1.26 -4.67 -19.51
N ALA A 183 1.05 -5.21 -18.30
CA ALA A 183 1.37 -6.61 -18.02
C ALA A 183 0.51 -7.57 -18.85
N LEU A 184 -0.79 -7.32 -19.00
CA LEU A 184 -1.64 -8.11 -19.90
C LEU A 184 -1.15 -8.03 -21.35
N ALA A 185 -0.78 -6.84 -21.82
CA ALA A 185 -0.24 -6.67 -23.18
C ALA A 185 1.07 -7.46 -23.39
N VAL A 186 1.96 -7.52 -22.39
CA VAL A 186 3.16 -8.39 -22.42
C VAL A 186 2.77 -9.87 -22.50
N LEU A 187 1.83 -10.32 -21.66
CA LEU A 187 1.38 -11.72 -21.66
C LEU A 187 0.74 -12.11 -23.00
N ASP A 188 -0.05 -11.24 -23.60
CA ASP A 188 -0.63 -11.45 -24.93
C ASP A 188 0.42 -11.51 -26.02
N LEU A 189 1.45 -10.67 -25.96
CA LEU A 189 2.57 -10.69 -26.89
C LEU A 189 3.38 -12.00 -26.78
N LEU A 190 3.63 -12.48 -25.56
CA LEU A 190 4.35 -13.74 -25.32
C LEU A 190 3.57 -14.96 -25.79
N ASP A 191 2.26 -14.97 -25.59
CA ASP A 191 1.37 -16.05 -26.03
C ASP A 191 1.21 -16.08 -27.55
N PHE A 192 1.03 -14.91 -28.18
CA PHE A 192 0.95 -14.79 -29.63
C PHE A 192 2.24 -15.29 -30.32
N ASN A 193 3.40 -15.01 -29.71
CA ASN A 193 4.70 -15.43 -30.22
C ASN A 193 5.22 -16.70 -29.53
N TRP A 194 4.34 -17.57 -28.99
CA TRP A 194 4.77 -18.76 -28.27
C TRP A 194 5.72 -19.64 -29.10
N GLY A 195 6.83 -20.07 -28.49
CA GLY A 195 7.91 -20.81 -29.18
C GLY A 195 8.84 -19.96 -30.03
N ASN A 196 8.54 -18.67 -30.22
CA ASN A 196 9.33 -17.70 -31.00
C ASN A 196 9.93 -16.61 -30.11
N TRP A 197 10.21 -16.93 -28.85
CA TRP A 197 11.00 -16.10 -27.94
C TRP A 197 11.82 -17.01 -27.04
N THR A 198 12.91 -16.48 -26.51
CA THR A 198 13.78 -17.19 -25.57
C THR A 198 14.04 -16.31 -24.37
N ARG A 199 14.31 -16.94 -23.23
CA ARG A 199 14.70 -16.27 -22.00
C ARG A 199 16.12 -16.69 -21.64
N ASP A 200 17.00 -15.71 -21.47
CA ASP A 200 18.32 -15.92 -20.90
C ASP A 200 18.18 -16.11 -19.38
N GLU A 201 18.53 -17.28 -18.86
CA GLU A 201 18.35 -17.60 -17.43
C GLU A 201 19.26 -16.80 -16.49
N ALA A 202 20.44 -16.38 -16.96
CA ALA A 202 21.40 -15.64 -16.15
C ALA A 202 20.97 -14.18 -15.94
N THR A 203 20.39 -13.56 -16.96
CA THR A 203 20.01 -12.15 -16.98
C THR A 203 18.51 -11.92 -16.87
N GLY A 204 17.69 -12.95 -17.11
CA GLY A 204 16.24 -12.85 -17.23
C GLY A 204 15.77 -12.12 -18.49
N ARG A 205 16.66 -11.83 -19.45
CA ARG A 205 16.33 -11.10 -20.67
C ARG A 205 15.48 -11.96 -21.61
N ILE A 206 14.40 -11.39 -22.12
CA ILE A 206 13.60 -11.98 -23.20
C ILE A 206 14.13 -11.47 -24.55
N ASP A 207 14.38 -12.40 -25.47
CA ASP A 207 14.77 -12.12 -26.84
C ASP A 207 13.72 -12.67 -27.82
N PHE A 208 13.42 -11.88 -28.85
CA PHE A 208 12.57 -12.27 -29.98
C PHE A 208 13.41 -12.24 -31.27
N PRO A 209 13.21 -13.19 -32.20
CA PRO A 209 13.83 -13.11 -33.53
C PRO A 209 13.35 -11.89 -34.33
N ASN A 210 12.10 -11.47 -34.13
CA ASN A 210 11.52 -10.29 -34.76
C ASN A 210 11.86 -9.03 -33.96
N THR A 211 12.56 -8.09 -34.58
CA THR A 211 13.00 -6.83 -33.97
C THR A 211 11.85 -5.90 -33.59
N ILE A 212 10.74 -5.92 -34.34
CA ILE A 212 9.53 -5.15 -34.04
C ILE A 212 8.88 -5.71 -32.77
N THR A 213 8.69 -7.02 -32.69
CA THR A 213 8.13 -7.68 -31.49
C THR A 213 8.99 -7.41 -30.26
N LEU A 214 10.33 -7.47 -30.38
CA LEU A 214 11.24 -7.12 -29.29
C LEU A 214 11.09 -5.66 -28.85
N ALA A 215 10.95 -4.73 -29.81
CA ALA A 215 10.74 -3.32 -29.50
C ALA A 215 9.42 -3.09 -28.75
N THR A 216 8.32 -3.70 -29.20
CA THR A 216 7.02 -3.65 -28.52
C THR A 216 7.07 -4.25 -27.12
N PHE A 217 7.75 -5.39 -26.94
CA PHE A 217 7.96 -5.98 -25.61
C PHE A 217 8.68 -5.00 -24.67
N LYS A 218 9.79 -4.42 -25.13
CA LYS A 218 10.57 -3.45 -24.36
C LYS A 218 9.77 -2.20 -24.03
N GLU A 219 8.94 -1.74 -24.95
CA GLU A 219 8.03 -0.60 -24.72
C GLU A 219 7.07 -0.89 -23.56
N TYR A 220 6.37 -2.04 -23.58
CA TYR A 220 5.45 -2.38 -22.49
C TYR A 220 6.17 -2.58 -21.16
N VAL A 221 7.32 -3.24 -21.15
CA VAL A 221 8.14 -3.39 -19.92
C VAL A 221 8.61 -2.04 -19.40
N GLY A 222 9.00 -1.12 -20.29
CA GLY A 222 9.33 0.27 -19.94
C GLY A 222 8.14 0.98 -19.28
N LYS A 223 6.95 0.91 -19.89
CA LYS A 223 5.71 1.49 -19.32
C LYS A 223 5.36 0.92 -17.94
N ILE A 224 5.58 -0.38 -17.71
CA ILE A 224 5.41 -1.00 -16.38
C ILE A 224 6.39 -0.39 -15.37
N ALA A 225 7.65 -0.22 -15.74
CA ALA A 225 8.68 0.37 -14.88
C ALA A 225 8.38 1.85 -14.56
N ASP A 226 7.96 2.62 -15.56
CA ASP A 226 7.58 4.03 -15.39
C ASP A 226 6.37 4.16 -14.46
N ALA A 227 5.33 3.34 -14.66
CA ALA A 227 4.16 3.32 -13.78
C ALA A 227 4.51 2.87 -12.35
N ALA A 228 5.42 1.92 -12.17
CA ALA A 228 5.90 1.52 -10.84
C ALA A 228 6.67 2.65 -10.13
N ASN A 229 7.46 3.43 -10.87
CA ASN A 229 8.13 4.62 -10.33
C ASN A 229 7.12 5.71 -9.96
N ASP A 230 6.13 5.96 -10.81
CA ASP A 230 5.07 6.94 -10.54
C ASP A 230 4.25 6.57 -9.29
N ARG A 231 3.88 5.29 -9.17
CA ARG A 231 3.23 4.73 -7.99
C ARG A 231 4.02 5.04 -6.72
N LYS A 232 5.33 4.74 -6.73
CA LYS A 232 6.22 4.96 -5.59
C LYS A 232 6.27 6.45 -5.23
N GLN A 233 6.42 7.32 -6.22
CA GLN A 233 6.45 8.77 -5.98
C GLN A 233 5.13 9.25 -5.36
N ALA A 234 3.98 8.76 -5.83
CA ALA A 234 2.69 9.11 -5.26
C ALA A 234 2.50 8.57 -3.82
N GLU A 235 3.04 7.39 -3.51
CA GLU A 235 3.09 6.86 -2.13
C GLU A 235 3.96 7.74 -1.21
N ASP A 236 5.12 8.18 -1.70
CA ASP A 236 6.02 9.10 -0.97
C ASP A 236 5.35 10.47 -0.75
N ASP A 237 4.70 11.03 -1.78
CA ASP A 237 3.95 12.29 -1.69
C ASP A 237 2.82 12.20 -0.64
N LEU A 238 2.08 11.07 -0.64
CA LEU A 238 1.01 10.82 0.33
C LEU A 238 1.56 10.69 1.77
N ALA A 239 2.70 10.02 1.94
CA ALA A 239 3.36 9.90 3.23
C ALA A 239 3.88 11.24 3.75
N ASN A 240 4.45 12.07 2.87
CA ASN A 240 4.91 13.43 3.18
C ASN A 240 3.73 14.31 3.61
N TYR A 241 2.65 14.31 2.83
CA TYR A 241 1.46 15.09 3.15
C TYR A 241 0.92 14.77 4.55
N ARG A 242 0.78 13.47 4.87
CA ARG A 242 0.27 13.01 6.18
C ARG A 242 1.18 13.38 7.35
N ARG A 243 2.49 13.43 7.12
CA ARG A 243 3.48 13.85 8.12
C ARG A 243 3.38 15.36 8.40
N ASP A 244 3.19 16.16 7.36
CA ASP A 244 3.12 17.62 7.47
C ASP A 244 1.76 18.12 7.97
N HIS A 245 0.70 17.30 7.77
CA HIS A 245 -0.67 17.60 8.16
C HIS A 245 -1.24 16.49 9.07
N PRO A 246 -0.76 16.37 10.33
CA PRO A 246 -1.29 15.39 11.25
C PRO A 246 -2.79 15.65 11.45
N THR A 247 -3.63 14.63 11.23
CA THR A 247 -5.07 14.75 11.49
C THR A 247 -5.28 15.07 12.97
N GLN A 248 -5.78 16.29 13.24
CA GLN A 248 -6.16 16.77 14.57
C GLN A 248 -7.44 16.08 15.07
#